data_AF-A0A965Y6S1-F1
#
_entry.id   AF-A0A965Y6S1-F1
#
_cell.length_a   1.000
_cell.length_b   1.000
_cell.length_c   1.000
_cell.angle_alpha   90.00
_cell.angle_beta   90.00
_cell.angle_gamma   90.00
#
_symmetry.space_group_name_H-M   'P 1'
#
loop_
_entity.id
_entity.type
_entity.pdbx_description
1 polymer ?
#
loop_
_entity_poly.entity_id
_entity_poly.type
_entity_poly.pdbx_seq_one_letter_code
_entity_poly.pdbx_strand_id
1 'polypeptide(L)' 'VDLLKKTGIPLVNSDVGGNKGRTVEFSTVTWMLTVKVLGKGKTEI' A
#
# COMPACT_ATOMS: atom_id res chain seq x y z
N VAL A 1 -6.69 -2.54 10.38
CA VAL A 1 -5.64 -3.43 10.93
C VAL A 1 -6.23 -4.59 11.74
N ASP A 2 -7.39 -4.39 12.38
CA ASP A 2 -7.96 -5.37 13.31
C ASP A 2 -8.32 -6.72 12.67
N LEU A 3 -8.80 -6.75 11.43
CA LEU A 3 -9.07 -8.01 10.72
C LEU A 3 -7.77 -8.80 10.49
N LEU A 4 -6.72 -8.14 9.98
CA LEU A 4 -5.42 -8.77 9.74
C LEU A 4 -4.83 -9.35 11.03
N LYS A 5 -4.92 -8.60 12.15
CA LYS A 5 -4.49 -9.07 13.47
C LYS A 5 -5.26 -10.31 13.92
N LYS A 6 -6.60 -10.29 13.78
CA LYS A 6 -7.46 -11.43 14.16
C LYS A 6 -7.17 -12.69 13.35
N THR A 7 -6.77 -12.54 12.09
CA THR A 7 -6.46 -13.66 11.19
C THR A 7 -4.98 -14.06 11.19
N GLY A 8 -4.15 -13.46 12.06
CA GLY A 8 -2.72 -13.76 12.14
C GLY A 8 -1.90 -13.32 10.92
N ILE A 9 -2.40 -12.37 10.13
CA ILE A 9 -1.70 -11.85 8.94
C ILE A 9 -0.86 -10.63 9.35
N PRO A 10 0.48 -10.69 9.23
CA PRO A 10 1.34 -9.56 9.57
C PRO A 10 1.19 -8.43 8.53
N LEU A 11 1.16 -7.19 9.02
CA LEU A 11 1.21 -6.00 8.17
C LEU A 11 2.67 -5.65 7.88
N VAL A 12 3.11 -5.81 6.63
CA VAL A 12 4.51 -5.61 6.21
C VAL A 12 4.86 -4.14 5.93
N ASN A 13 3.89 -3.34 5.50
CA ASN A 13 4.03 -1.89 5.29
C ASN A 13 2.65 -1.21 5.29
N SER A 14 2.60 0.10 5.51
CA SER A 14 1.39 0.90 5.36
C SER A 14 1.69 2.32 4.87
N ASP A 15 1.08 2.72 3.76
CA ASP A 15 0.93 4.13 3.36
C ASP A 15 -0.54 4.52 3.49
N VAL A 16 -0.90 5.12 4.62
CA VAL A 16 -2.26 5.58 4.96
C VAL A 16 -2.26 7.06 5.35
N GLY A 17 -3.41 7.73 5.22
CA GLY A 17 -3.57 9.16 5.56
C GLY A 17 -3.35 10.10 4.36
N GLY A 18 -2.94 11.35 4.64
CA GLY A 18 -2.79 12.39 3.63
C GLY A 18 -4.11 12.95 3.08
N ASN A 19 -4.02 13.92 2.17
CA ASN A 19 -5.17 14.67 1.62
C ASN A 19 -5.25 14.63 0.09
N LYS A 20 -4.57 13.68 -0.55
CA LYS A 20 -4.54 13.53 -2.02
C LYS A 20 -5.01 12.14 -2.42
N GLY A 21 -5.70 12.05 -3.55
CA GLY A 21 -6.05 10.78 -4.19
C GLY A 21 -4.83 9.96 -4.59
N ARG A 22 -4.97 8.64 -4.56
CA ARG A 22 -3.91 7.66 -4.78
C ARG A 22 -4.43 6.51 -5.64
N THR A 23 -3.57 5.93 -6.47
CA THR A 23 -3.80 4.62 -7.11
C THR A 23 -2.76 3.63 -6.64
N VAL A 24 -3.16 2.38 -6.46
CA VAL A 24 -2.27 1.28 -6.05
C VAL A 24 -2.25 0.19 -7.11
N GLU A 25 -1.09 -0.41 -7.30
CA GLU A 25 -0.90 -1.60 -8.13
C GLU A 25 -0.06 -2.60 -7.35
N PHE A 26 -0.52 -3.85 -7.26
CA PHE A 26 0.20 -4.92 -6.60
C PHE A 26 0.55 -6.01 -7.61
N SER A 27 1.83 -6.28 -7.78
CA SER A 27 2.34 -7.31 -8.68
C SER A 27 2.51 -8.63 -7.92
N THR A 28 1.82 -9.68 -8.35
CA THR A 28 2.02 -11.04 -7.80
C THR A 28 3.28 -11.72 -8.34
N VAL A 29 3.93 -11.13 -9.35
CA VAL A 29 5.18 -11.62 -9.93
C VAL A 29 6.37 -11.14 -9.10
N THR A 30 6.37 -9.84 -8.74
CA THR A 30 7.49 -9.21 -8.00
C THR A 30 7.19 -9.01 -6.52
N TRP A 31 5.94 -9.22 -6.09
CA TRP A 31 5.45 -8.96 -4.73
C TRP A 31 5.58 -7.48 -4.30
N MET A 32 5.69 -6.57 -5.28
CA MET A 32 5.83 -5.13 -5.05
C MET A 32 4.48 -4.43 -5.08
N LEU A 33 4.28 -3.48 -4.16
CA LEU A 33 3.17 -2.54 -4.13
C LEU A 33 3.64 -1.17 -4.65
N THR A 34 3.11 -0.74 -5.79
CA THR A 34 3.33 0.61 -6.31
C THR A 34 2.20 1.53 -5.85
N VAL A 35 2.55 2.63 -5.20
CA VAL A 35 1.61 3.70 -4.81
C VAL A 35 1.90 4.94 -5.64
N LYS A 36 0.92 5.40 -6.42
CA LYS A 36 1.01 6.66 -7.18
C LYS A 36 0.12 7.71 -6.54
N VAL A 37 0.74 8.82 -6.12
CA VAL A 37 0.05 9.95 -5.47
C VAL A 37 -0.06 11.11 -6.45
N LEU A 38 -1.25 11.70 -6.56
CA LEU A 38 -1.49 12.85 -7.43
C LEU A 38 -0.53 14.01 -7.12
N GLY A 39 0.29 14.40 -8.10
CA GLY A 39 1.27 15.49 -7.98
C GLY A 39 2.43 15.22 -7.02
N LYS A 40 2.70 13.97 -6.63
CA LYS A 40 3.87 13.59 -5.80
C LYS A 40 4.73 12.46 -6.39
N GLY A 41 4.26 11.78 -7.44
CA GLY A 41 5.01 10.72 -8.11
C GLY A 41 4.61 9.31 -7.67
N LYS A 42 5.51 8.35 -7.87
CA LYS A 42 5.33 6.93 -7.51
C LYS A 42 6.28 6.55 -6.37
N THR A 43 5.81 5.68 -5.48
CA THR A 43 6.61 5.01 -4.45
C THR A 43 6.44 3.51 -4.63
N GLU A 44 7.53 2.76 -4.59
CA GLU A 44 7.53 1.30 -4.61
C GLU A 44 7.81 0.79 -3.20
N ILE A 45 6.99 -0.17 -2.76
CA ILE A 45 6.95 -0.74 -1.43
C ILE A 45 7.04 -2.26 -1.53
#